data_AF-A0A538TZW4-F1
#
_entry.id   AF-A0A538TZW4-F1
#
_cell.length_a   1.000
_cell.length_b   1.000
_cell.length_c   1.000
_cell.angle_alpha   90.00
_cell.angle_beta   90.00
_cell.angle_gamma   90.00
#
_symmetry.space_group_name_H-M   'P 1'
#
loop_
_entity.id
_entity.type
_entity.pdbx_description
1 polymer ?
#
loop_
_entity_poly.entity_id
_entity_poly.type
_entity_poly.pdbx_seq_one_letter_code
_entity_poly.pdbx_strand_id
1 'polypeptide(L)'
;AELRLLGLLAGSGAVLILGLVDDVRGLGAGVKLTVQVAAAVTLWSCGWRIESVDLAGLGPGSLGALSLPLTVGWIVFVTNAFNLIDGLDGLACGVALTSTLAMCFILGPEYTFARISAIALAGALLGFLWFNFNPALIFMG
;
A
#
# COMPACT_ATOMS: atom_id res chain seq x y z
N ALA A 1 -18.64 -2.71 4.81
CA ALA A 1 -17.53 -3.70 4.75
C ALA A 1 -17.27 -4.12 3.30
N GLU A 2 -18.29 -4.55 2.57
CA GLU A 2 -18.17 -5.02 1.17
C GLU A 2 -17.56 -3.99 0.22
N LEU A 3 -18.03 -2.74 0.21
CA LEU A 3 -17.46 -1.67 -0.64
C LEU A 3 -15.97 -1.40 -0.35
N ARG A 4 -15.56 -1.48 0.93
CA ARG A 4 -14.15 -1.29 1.32
C ARG A 4 -13.27 -2.43 0.81
N LEU A 5 -13.77 -3.67 0.87
CA LEU A 5 -13.09 -4.83 0.32
C LEU A 5 -13.00 -4.76 -1.21
N LEU A 6 -14.10 -4.49 -1.90
CA LEU A 6 -14.11 -4.36 -3.36
C LEU A 6 -13.21 -3.22 -3.82
N GLY A 7 -13.26 -2.07 -3.13
CA GLY A 7 -12.36 -0.95 -3.40
C GLY A 7 -10.88 -1.32 -3.18
N LEU A 8 -10.58 -2.06 -2.11
CA LEU A 8 -9.23 -2.54 -1.84
C LEU A 8 -8.73 -3.47 -2.94
N LEU A 9 -9.52 -4.48 -3.31
CA LEU A 9 -9.17 -5.45 -4.35
C LEU A 9 -9.08 -4.82 -5.75
N ALA A 10 -10.00 -3.91 -6.09
CA ALA A 10 -9.97 -3.21 -7.37
C ALA A 10 -8.78 -2.25 -7.46
N GLY A 11 -8.52 -1.47 -6.40
CA GLY A 11 -7.40 -0.53 -6.35
C GLY A 11 -6.04 -1.24 -6.37
N SER A 12 -5.85 -2.25 -5.52
CA SER A 12 -4.59 -3.02 -5.50
C SER A 12 -4.41 -3.86 -6.75
N GLY A 13 -5.49 -4.45 -7.28
CA GLY A 13 -5.47 -5.19 -8.55
C GLY A 13 -5.10 -4.31 -9.74
N ALA A 14 -5.61 -3.08 -9.82
CA ALA A 14 -5.24 -2.14 -10.87
C ALA A 14 -3.75 -1.76 -10.80
N VAL A 15 -3.21 -1.53 -9.59
CA VAL A 15 -1.78 -1.23 -9.40
C VAL A 15 -0.91 -2.45 -9.67
N LEU A 16 -1.36 -3.66 -9.32
CA LEU A 16 -0.67 -4.92 -9.66
C LEU A 16 -0.58 -5.12 -11.18
N ILE A 17 -1.69 -4.94 -11.90
CA ILE A 17 -1.72 -5.05 -13.37
C ILE A 17 -0.83 -3.99 -13.99
N LEU A 18 -0.86 -2.75 -13.48
CA LEU A 18 0.03 -1.68 -13.93
C LEU A 18 1.50 -2.10 -13.77
N GLY A 19 1.89 -2.61 -12.60
CA GLY A 19 3.25 -3.09 -12.33
C GLY A 19 3.66 -4.18 -13.32
N LEU A 20 2.84 -5.23 -13.46
CA LEU A 20 3.12 -6.31 -14.40
C LEU A 20 3.28 -5.83 -15.86
N VAL A 21 2.44 -4.89 -16.30
CA VAL A 21 2.56 -4.32 -17.66
C VAL A 21 3.81 -3.45 -17.78
N ASP A 22 4.17 -2.73 -16.72
CA ASP A 22 5.36 -1.90 -16.66
C ASP A 22 6.65 -2.73 -16.73
N ASP A 23 6.74 -3.83 -15.99
CA ASP A 23 7.91 -4.72 -15.99
C ASP A 23 8.14 -5.34 -17.39
N VAL A 24 7.06 -5.59 -18.14
CA VAL A 24 7.14 -6.18 -19.48
C VAL A 24 7.36 -5.12 -20.58
N ARG A 25 6.80 -3.93 -20.45
CA ARG A 25 6.73 -2.93 -21.55
C ARG A 25 7.48 -1.63 -21.29
N GLY A 26 7.92 -1.36 -20.06
CA GLY A 26 8.56 -0.11 -19.65
C GLY A 26 7.63 1.10 -19.86
N LEU A 27 6.61 1.25 -19.01
CA LEU A 27 5.65 2.34 -19.14
C LEU A 27 6.27 3.69 -18.74
N GLY A 28 5.83 4.76 -19.41
CA GLY A 28 6.22 6.12 -19.03
C GLY A 28 5.64 6.52 -17.67
N ALA A 29 6.39 7.33 -16.91
CA ALA A 29 6.01 7.77 -15.57
C ALA A 29 4.61 8.40 -15.49
N GLY A 30 4.18 9.14 -16.52
CA GLY A 30 2.84 9.74 -16.58
C GLY A 30 1.71 8.73 -16.58
N VAL A 31 1.87 7.58 -17.26
CA VAL A 31 0.87 6.50 -17.26
C VAL A 31 0.79 5.86 -15.88
N LYS A 32 1.95 5.56 -15.26
CA LYS A 32 2.02 4.97 -13.92
C LYS A 32 1.32 5.85 -12.90
N LEU A 33 1.67 7.15 -12.89
CA LEU A 33 1.11 8.12 -11.96
C LEU A 33 -0.40 8.27 -12.14
N THR A 34 -0.90 8.31 -13.39
CA THR A 34 -2.34 8.43 -13.67
C THR A 34 -3.13 7.25 -13.09
N VAL A 35 -2.66 6.02 -13.30
CA VAL A 35 -3.33 4.83 -12.78
C VAL A 35 -3.24 4.75 -11.26
N GLN A 36 -2.10 5.09 -10.66
CA GLN A 36 -1.94 5.14 -9.20
C GLN A 36 -2.88 6.17 -8.56
N VAL A 37 -2.99 7.37 -9.15
CA VAL A 37 -3.93 8.41 -8.68
C VAL A 37 -5.37 7.93 -8.81
N ALA A 38 -5.76 7.32 -9.94
CA ALA A 38 -7.11 6.79 -10.12
C ALA A 38 -7.45 5.68 -9.11
N ALA A 39 -6.51 4.77 -8.85
CA ALA A 39 -6.66 3.73 -7.82
C ALA A 39 -6.80 4.33 -6.42
N ALA A 40 -6.00 5.35 -6.09
CA ALA A 40 -6.04 6.03 -4.81
C ALA A 40 -7.37 6.81 -4.60
N VAL A 41 -7.89 7.47 -5.64
CA VAL A 41 -9.20 8.13 -5.60
C VAL A 41 -10.32 7.11 -5.40
N THR A 42 -10.22 5.93 -6.03
CA THR A 42 -11.18 4.82 -5.85
C THR A 42 -11.15 4.29 -4.41
N LEU A 43 -9.97 4.10 -3.83
CA LEU A 43 -9.85 3.70 -2.43
C LEU A 43 -10.48 4.75 -1.50
N TRP A 44 -10.21 6.03 -1.74
CA TRP A 44 -10.81 7.13 -0.99
C TRP A 44 -12.34 7.12 -1.10
N SER A 45 -12.90 6.95 -2.30
CA SER A 45 -14.36 6.91 -2.48
C SER A 45 -15.01 5.71 -1.78
N CYS A 46 -14.33 4.56 -1.74
CA CYS A 46 -14.74 3.36 -1.00
C CYS A 46 -14.58 3.45 0.53
N GLY A 47 -14.04 4.55 1.05
CA GLY A 47 -13.96 4.83 2.49
C GLY A 47 -12.61 4.54 3.14
N TRP A 48 -11.54 4.34 2.36
CA TRP A 48 -10.16 4.35 2.84
C TRP A 48 -9.65 5.78 2.84
N ARG A 49 -9.90 6.51 3.94
CA ARG A 49 -9.67 7.95 4.02
C ARG A 49 -8.83 8.29 5.24
N ILE A 50 -7.90 9.21 5.09
CA ILE A 50 -7.31 9.92 6.21
C ILE A 50 -8.28 11.06 6.55
N GLU A 51 -9.06 10.90 7.62
CA GLU A 51 -10.11 11.86 8.01
C GLU A 51 -9.65 12.87 9.07
N SER A 52 -8.66 12.47 9.86
CA SER A 52 -8.05 13.30 10.89
C SER A 52 -6.57 12.97 11.04
N VAL A 53 -5.78 13.97 11.45
CA VAL A 53 -4.38 13.77 11.86
C VAL A 53 -4.24 14.37 13.25
N ASP A 54 -3.60 13.62 14.15
CA ASP A 54 -3.18 14.15 15.44
C ASP A 54 -1.77 14.74 15.29
N LEU A 55 -1.66 16.05 15.47
CA LEU A 55 -0.40 16.78 15.38
C LEU A 55 0.20 16.90 16.78
N ALA A 56 0.93 15.86 17.19
CA ALA A 56 1.80 15.84 18.37
C ALA A 56 1.15 16.43 19.65
N GLY A 57 -0.09 16.03 19.95
CA GLY A 57 -0.77 16.40 21.19
C GLY A 57 -1.68 17.63 21.10
N LEU A 58 -1.83 18.23 19.92
CA LEU A 58 -2.86 19.24 19.66
C LEU A 58 -4.28 18.64 19.49
N GLY A 59 -4.38 17.32 19.48
CA GLY A 59 -5.63 16.58 19.31
C GLY A 59 -5.97 16.36 17.83
N PRO A 60 -6.97 15.49 17.54
CA PRO A 60 -7.32 15.14 16.17
C PRO A 60 -7.96 16.33 15.46
N GLY A 61 -7.23 16.93 14.51
CA GLY A 61 -7.76 17.93 13.59
C GLY A 61 -8.50 17.25 12.44
N SER A 62 -9.78 17.58 12.24
CA SER A 62 -10.54 17.09 11.07
C SER A 62 -9.99 17.72 9.80
N LEU A 63 -9.72 16.88 8.79
CA LEU A 63 -9.14 17.33 7.53
C LEU A 63 -10.15 17.91 6.53
N GLY A 64 -11.42 17.51 6.63
CA GLY A 64 -12.45 17.91 5.66
C GLY A 64 -12.00 17.69 4.21
N ALA A 65 -11.95 18.77 3.41
CA ALA A 65 -11.52 18.72 2.02
C ALA A 65 -10.06 18.26 1.82
N LEU A 66 -9.19 18.42 2.82
CA LEU A 66 -7.79 17.97 2.75
C LEU A 66 -7.65 16.44 2.84
N SER A 67 -8.71 15.72 3.23
CA SER A 67 -8.71 14.26 3.29
C SER A 67 -8.34 13.63 1.95
N LEU A 68 -8.92 14.12 0.85
CA LEU A 68 -8.70 13.57 -0.49
C LEU A 68 -7.23 13.74 -0.96
N PRO A 69 -6.67 14.97 -1.07
CA PRO A 69 -5.31 15.14 -1.54
C PRO A 69 -4.29 14.47 -0.62
N LEU A 70 -4.52 14.44 0.70
CA LEU A 70 -3.62 13.77 1.64
C LEU A 70 -3.65 12.25 1.47
N THR A 71 -4.83 11.65 1.36
CA THR A 71 -4.98 10.20 1.14
C THR A 71 -4.37 9.78 -0.19
N VAL A 72 -4.68 10.51 -1.27
CA VAL A 72 -4.16 10.23 -2.61
C VAL A 72 -2.65 10.39 -2.65
N GLY A 73 -2.14 11.51 -2.11
CA GLY A 73 -0.71 11.77 -2.03
C GLY A 73 0.03 10.69 -1.24
N TRP A 74 -0.53 10.25 -0.11
CA TRP A 74 0.07 9.21 0.72
C TRP A 74 0.16 7.86 -0.01
N ILE A 75 -0.93 7.42 -0.65
CA ILE A 75 -0.95 6.15 -1.39
C ILE A 75 0.07 6.19 -2.53
N VAL A 76 0.04 7.24 -3.36
CA VAL A 76 0.98 7.40 -4.48
C VAL A 76 2.42 7.47 -4.00
N PHE A 77 2.69 8.21 -2.93
CA PHE A 77 4.02 8.32 -2.33
C PHE A 77 4.55 6.96 -1.89
N VAL A 78 3.76 6.21 -1.10
CA VAL A 78 4.17 4.89 -0.61
C VAL A 78 4.38 3.91 -1.75
N THR A 79 3.50 3.89 -2.77
CA THR A 79 3.66 3.01 -3.94
C THR A 79 4.97 3.28 -4.68
N ASN A 80 5.31 4.55 -4.94
CA ASN A 80 6.57 4.89 -5.61
C ASN A 80 7.79 4.68 -4.70
N ALA A 81 7.68 4.92 -3.40
CA ALA A 81 8.75 4.67 -2.45
C ALA A 81 9.14 3.19 -2.39
N PHE A 82 8.16 2.27 -2.40
CA PHE A 82 8.42 0.83 -2.45
C PHE A 82 9.08 0.41 -3.76
N ASN A 83 8.63 0.93 -4.91
CA ASN A 83 9.27 0.67 -6.20
C ASN A 83 10.73 1.15 -6.23
N LEU A 84 11.04 2.31 -5.62
CA LEU A 84 12.41 2.86 -5.59
C LEU A 84 13.39 2.07 -4.70
N ILE A 85 12.92 1.46 -3.62
CA ILE A 85 13.77 0.64 -2.74
C ILE A 85 13.86 -0.83 -3.19
N ASP A 86 13.08 -1.22 -4.19
CA ASP A 86 13.09 -2.55 -4.79
C ASP A 86 14.22 -2.69 -5.81
N GLY A 87 15.45 -2.67 -5.30
CA GLY A 87 16.68 -2.85 -6.09
C GLY A 87 17.74 -3.71 -5.40
N LEU A 88 17.42 -4.24 -4.21
CA LEU A 88 18.30 -5.08 -3.40
C LEU A 88 17.52 -6.28 -2.85
N ASP A 89 18.14 -7.46 -2.88
CA ASP A 89 17.59 -8.71 -2.37
C ASP A 89 17.04 -8.57 -0.94
N GLY A 90 15.74 -8.84 -0.77
CA GLY A 90 15.08 -8.85 0.53
C GLY A 90 14.82 -7.48 1.15
N LEU A 91 15.26 -6.36 0.55
CA LEU A 91 15.11 -5.03 1.15
C LEU A 91 13.64 -4.57 1.16
N ALA A 92 13.03 -4.43 -0.01
CA ALA A 92 11.65 -3.97 -0.13
C ALA A 92 10.68 -4.91 0.61
N CYS A 93 10.87 -6.23 0.44
CA CYS A 93 10.08 -7.23 1.13
C CYS A 93 10.27 -7.19 2.66
N GLY A 94 11.49 -7.00 3.14
CA GLY A 94 11.79 -6.91 4.58
C GLY A 94 11.15 -5.67 5.23
N VAL A 95 11.19 -4.52 4.55
CA VAL A 95 10.52 -3.28 5.00
C VAL A 95 8.99 -3.47 5.00
N ALA A 96 8.42 -4.09 3.96
CA ALA A 96 6.99 -4.37 3.92
C ALA A 96 6.56 -5.35 5.04
N LEU A 97 7.36 -6.39 5.27
CA LEU A 97 7.06 -7.40 6.29
C LEU A 97 7.11 -6.80 7.70
N THR A 98 8.17 -6.07 8.02
CA THR A 98 8.30 -5.43 9.34
C THR A 98 7.17 -4.40 9.57
N SER A 99 6.82 -3.62 8.54
CA SER A 99 5.71 -2.66 8.61
C SER A 99 4.36 -3.34 8.84
N THR A 100 4.08 -4.43 8.13
CA THR A 100 2.80 -5.17 8.28
C THR A 100 2.71 -5.90 9.62
N LEU A 101 3.79 -6.47 10.12
CA LEU A 101 3.85 -7.02 11.47
C LEU A 101 3.58 -5.95 12.53
N ALA A 102 4.19 -4.76 12.41
CA ALA A 102 3.93 -3.65 13.33
C ALA A 102 2.43 -3.24 13.32
N MET A 103 1.80 -3.19 12.15
CA MET A 103 0.35 -2.93 12.03
C MET A 103 -0.49 -3.99 12.76
N CYS A 104 -0.10 -5.27 12.71
CA CYS A 104 -0.81 -6.34 13.42
C CYS A 104 -0.84 -6.14 14.95
N PHE A 105 0.16 -5.46 15.51
CA PHE A 105 0.25 -5.15 16.94
C PHE A 105 -0.43 -3.84 17.32
N ILE A 106 -0.37 -2.82 16.46
CA ILE A 106 -0.90 -1.47 16.75
C ILE A 106 -2.42 -1.39 16.51
N LEU A 107 -2.95 -2.15 15.55
CA LEU A 107 -4.38 -2.08 15.19
C LEU A 107 -5.27 -2.72 16.27
N GLY A 108 -6.14 -1.90 16.84
CA GLY A 108 -7.18 -2.31 17.79
C GLY A 108 -8.30 -3.17 17.18
N PRO A 109 -9.17 -3.77 18.02
CA PRO A 109 -10.28 -4.63 17.58
C PRO A 109 -11.26 -3.94 16.62
N GLU A 110 -11.44 -2.63 16.72
CA GLU A 110 -12.25 -1.81 15.83
C GLU A 110 -11.75 -1.80 14.37
N TYR A 111 -10.48 -2.14 14.14
CA TYR A 111 -9.86 -2.25 12.81
C TYR A 111 -9.68 -3.71 12.34
N THR A 112 -10.57 -4.61 12.76
CA THR A 112 -10.48 -6.06 12.45
C THR A 112 -10.19 -6.35 10.97
N PHE A 113 -10.87 -5.68 10.05
CA PHE A 113 -10.64 -5.87 8.61
C PHE A 113 -9.20 -5.55 8.20
N ALA A 114 -8.69 -4.37 8.58
CA ALA A 114 -7.33 -3.95 8.26
C ALA A 114 -6.28 -4.87 8.92
N ARG A 115 -6.56 -5.33 10.15
CA ARG A 115 -5.69 -6.27 10.87
C ARG A 115 -5.61 -7.62 10.17
N ILE A 116 -6.74 -8.17 9.70
CA ILE A 116 -6.75 -9.42 8.92
C ILE A 116 -6.00 -9.25 7.60
N SER A 117 -6.20 -8.12 6.89
CA SER A 117 -5.45 -7.82 5.67
C SER A 117 -3.94 -7.72 5.92
N ALA A 118 -3.51 -7.09 7.01
CA ALA A 118 -2.10 -7.01 7.40
C ALA A 118 -1.51 -8.39 7.73
N ILE A 119 -2.24 -9.27 8.43
CA ILE A 119 -1.82 -10.65 8.72
C ILE A 119 -1.67 -11.45 7.41
N ALA A 120 -2.67 -11.36 6.52
CA ALA A 120 -2.63 -12.04 5.23
C ALA A 120 -1.43 -11.58 4.38
N LEU A 121 -1.18 -10.26 4.34
CA LEU A 121 -0.04 -9.69 3.62
C LEU A 121 1.29 -10.10 4.26
N ALA A 122 1.41 -10.08 5.59
CA ALA A 122 2.60 -10.54 6.30
C ALA A 122 2.92 -12.02 6.00
N GLY A 123 1.90 -12.89 5.94
CA GLY A 123 2.06 -14.29 5.55
C GLY A 123 2.56 -14.46 4.11
N ALA A 124 1.99 -13.71 3.16
CA ALA A 124 2.44 -13.70 1.77
C ALA A 124 3.88 -13.19 1.63
N LEU A 125 4.23 -12.11 2.33
CA LEU A 125 5.57 -11.53 2.36
C LEU A 125 6.60 -12.48 3.00
N LEU A 126 6.24 -13.19 4.08
CA LEU A 126 7.11 -14.22 4.67
C LEU A 126 7.44 -15.33 3.67
N GLY A 127 6.42 -15.81 2.95
CA GLY A 127 6.59 -16.83 1.91
C GLY A 127 7.48 -16.34 0.75
N PHE A 128 7.25 -15.10 0.30
CA PHE A 128 8.06 -14.48 -0.76
C PHE A 128 9.50 -14.19 -0.31
N LEU A 129 9.69 -13.65 0.90
CA LEU A 129 10.99 -13.31 1.46
C LEU A 129 11.92 -14.53 1.51
N TRP A 130 11.41 -15.72 1.79
CA TRP A 130 12.20 -16.95 1.76
C TRP A 130 12.96 -17.14 0.43
N PHE A 131 12.32 -16.79 -0.69
CA PHE A 131 12.92 -16.89 -2.02
C PHE A 131 13.62 -15.61 -2.48
N ASN A 132 13.28 -14.46 -1.89
CA ASN A 132 13.86 -13.16 -2.24
C ASN A 132 15.03 -12.75 -1.33
N PHE A 133 15.30 -13.48 -0.24
CA PHE A 133 16.42 -13.20 0.67
C PHE A 133 17.75 -13.46 -0.02
N ASN A 134 18.76 -12.67 0.31
CA ASN A 134 20.07 -12.73 -0.34
C ASN A 134 20.76 -14.10 -0.14
N PRO A 135 21.20 -14.78 -1.23
CA PRO A 135 21.07 -14.40 -2.65
C PRO A 135 19.69 -14.76 -3.23
N ALA A 136 19.03 -13.79 -3.87
CA ALA A 136 17.64 -13.96 -4.33
C ALA A 136 17.48 -15.00 -5.45
N LEU A 137 16.43 -15.82 -5.33
CA LEU A 137 15.98 -16.78 -6.35
C LEU A 137 14.88 -16.18 -7.25
N ILE A 138 14.05 -15.29 -6.70
CA ILE A 138 13.00 -14.55 -7.42
C ILE A 138 13.00 -13.08 -6.98
N PHE A 139 12.67 -12.19 -7.93
CA PHE A 139 12.55 -10.75 -7.71
C PHE A 139 11.08 -10.32 -7.57
N MET A 140 10.84 -9.17 -6.93
CA MET A 140 9.51 -8.67 -6.59
C MET A 140 8.80 -8.01 -7.80
N GLY A 141 9.59 -7.61 -8.79
CA GLY A 141 9.26 -7.34 -10.19
C GLY A 141 10.41 -7.83 -11.06
#